data_AF-A0A7X9RYW3-F1
#
_entry.id   AF-A0A7X9RYW3-F1
#
_cell.length_a   1.000
_cell.length_b   1.000
_cell.length_c   1.000
_cell.angle_alpha   90.00
_cell.angle_beta   90.00
_cell.angle_gamma   90.00
#
_symmetry.space_group_name_H-M   'P 1'
#
loop_
_entity.id
_entity.type
_entity.pdbx_description
1 polymer ?
#
loop_
_entity_poly.entity_id
_entity_poly.type
_entity_poly.pdbx_seq_one_letter_code
_entity_poly.pdbx_strand_id
1 'polypeptide(L)'
;MKALFILIFTFCSFNLLAQSKSKFLFFDACKDEVLELPYELWLVKEDSTIIVDAGEAIELATNYYQLQLYMTSEDFLTSFYFDIIIDQEQKNDTLYLHKTRLWGPTYLHAPTEEFKFYCCGKLCNGLIEEYDSNGVVRFKGRFENGVPTRNLKYYNEFGNLIQKEVYDDKGNLKRIK
;
A
#
# COMPACT_ATOMS: atom_id res chain seq x y z
N MET A 1 -27.50 -44.96 -49.71
CA MET A 1 -27.66 -43.66 -49.02
C MET A 1 -27.78 -43.89 -47.52
N LYS A 2 -26.67 -43.81 -46.79
CA LYS A 2 -26.65 -43.66 -45.33
C LYS A 2 -25.54 -42.66 -45.04
N ALA A 3 -25.88 -41.37 -45.14
CA ALA A 3 -24.98 -40.30 -44.77
C ALA A 3 -24.96 -40.23 -43.24
N LEU A 4 -23.80 -40.59 -42.70
CA LEU A 4 -23.43 -40.51 -41.30
C LEU A 4 -23.33 -39.03 -40.91
N PHE A 5 -24.38 -38.48 -40.29
CA PHE A 5 -24.32 -37.13 -39.72
C PHE A 5 -23.65 -37.23 -38.33
N ILE A 6 -22.33 -37.04 -38.33
CA ILE A 6 -21.55 -36.79 -37.11
C ILE A 6 -21.85 -35.35 -36.69
N LEU A 7 -22.71 -35.18 -35.68
CA LEU A 7 -22.95 -33.91 -35.04
C LEU A 7 -21.90 -33.69 -33.95
N ILE A 8 -20.66 -33.36 -34.34
CA ILE A 8 -19.68 -32.75 -33.43
C ILE A 8 -20.08 -31.28 -33.34
N PHE A 9 -21.03 -30.98 -32.44
CA PHE A 9 -21.24 -29.61 -32.00
C PHE A 9 -20.09 -29.29 -31.04
N THR A 10 -19.06 -28.69 -31.63
CA THR A 10 -17.95 -28.04 -30.97
C THR A 10 -18.48 -27.12 -29.87
N PHE A 11 -18.48 -27.61 -28.63
CA PHE A 11 -18.51 -26.79 -27.42
C PHE A 11 -17.15 -26.08 -27.26
N CYS A 12 -16.77 -25.29 -28.26
CA CYS A 12 -15.75 -24.25 -28.13
C CYS A 12 -16.47 -22.96 -27.77
N SER A 13 -17.05 -22.93 -26.58
CA SER A 13 -17.63 -21.73 -26.01
C SER A 13 -16.66 -21.18 -24.99
N PHE A 14 -15.76 -20.33 -25.49
CA PHE A 14 -15.21 -19.18 -24.79
C PHE A 14 -14.89 -19.35 -23.30
N ASN A 15 -13.79 -20.01 -22.98
CA ASN A 15 -12.94 -19.52 -21.90
C ASN A 15 -12.00 -18.47 -22.49
N LEU A 16 -12.55 -17.36 -22.98
CA LEU A 16 -11.81 -16.11 -22.90
C LEU A 16 -11.74 -15.85 -21.40
N LEU A 17 -10.66 -16.31 -20.77
CA LEU A 17 -10.23 -15.73 -19.52
C LEU A 17 -10.03 -14.26 -19.85
N ALA A 18 -11.03 -13.44 -19.56
CA ALA A 18 -10.92 -12.00 -19.66
C ALA A 18 -9.87 -11.61 -18.63
N GLN A 19 -8.60 -11.57 -19.05
CA GLN A 19 -7.55 -10.97 -18.26
C GLN A 19 -7.87 -9.47 -18.25
N SER A 20 -8.56 -9.04 -17.21
CA SER A 20 -8.84 -7.62 -17.01
C SER A 20 -7.54 -6.92 -16.68
N LYS A 21 -7.20 -5.89 -17.45
CA LYS A 21 -6.08 -5.04 -17.12
C LYS A 21 -6.39 -4.29 -15.82
N SER A 22 -5.41 -4.30 -14.93
CA SER A 22 -5.44 -3.55 -13.68
C SER A 22 -4.64 -2.28 -13.86
N LYS A 23 -5.18 -1.15 -13.40
CA LYS A 23 -4.48 0.12 -13.30
C LYS A 23 -4.59 0.61 -11.88
N PHE A 24 -3.45 0.84 -11.24
CA PHE A 24 -3.40 1.43 -9.90
C PHE A 24 -3.18 2.94 -10.00
N LEU A 25 -4.03 3.67 -9.29
CA LEU A 25 -3.99 5.09 -9.05
C LEU A 25 -3.65 5.32 -7.58
N PHE A 26 -3.07 6.47 -7.25
CA PHE A 26 -2.62 6.74 -5.88
C PHE A 26 -3.20 8.05 -5.38
N PHE A 27 -4.05 8.00 -4.37
CA PHE A 27 -4.57 9.21 -3.75
C PHE A 27 -3.59 9.75 -2.70
N ASP A 28 -2.98 10.91 -2.96
CA ASP A 28 -2.10 11.58 -2.00
C ASP A 28 -2.90 12.43 -1.03
N ALA A 29 -3.09 11.91 0.19
CA ALA A 29 -3.83 12.59 1.24
C ALA A 29 -3.23 13.95 1.64
N CYS A 30 -1.95 14.18 1.36
CA CYS A 30 -1.30 15.46 1.67
C CYS A 30 -1.66 16.57 0.69
N LYS A 31 -1.94 16.19 -0.56
CA LYS A 31 -2.22 17.13 -1.65
C LYS A 31 -3.70 17.12 -2.07
N ASP A 32 -4.46 16.14 -1.59
CA ASP A 32 -5.87 15.94 -1.94
C ASP A 32 -6.05 15.72 -3.46
N GLU A 33 -5.16 14.91 -4.04
CA GLU A 33 -5.13 14.64 -5.48
C GLU A 33 -4.86 13.16 -5.79
N VAL A 34 -5.32 12.71 -6.95
CA VAL A 34 -5.00 11.40 -7.50
C VAL A 34 -3.77 11.51 -8.40
N LEU A 35 -2.78 10.66 -8.14
CA LEU A 35 -1.51 10.58 -8.83
C LEU A 35 -1.41 9.30 -9.65
N GLU A 36 -0.75 9.41 -10.79
CA GLU A 36 -0.23 8.28 -11.55
C GLU A 36 1.28 8.20 -11.28
N LEU A 37 1.73 7.17 -10.57
CA LEU A 37 3.11 6.99 -10.16
C LEU A 37 3.64 5.67 -10.72
N PRO A 38 4.94 5.58 -11.04
CA PRO A 38 5.55 4.30 -11.33
C PRO A 38 5.61 3.46 -10.04
N TYR A 39 5.50 2.15 -10.19
CA TYR A 39 5.53 1.22 -9.06
C TYR A 39 6.13 -0.13 -9.44
N GLU A 40 6.56 -0.86 -8.42
CA GLU A 40 7.10 -2.21 -8.51
C GLU A 40 6.08 -3.17 -7.89
N LEU A 41 5.81 -4.28 -8.58
CA LEU A 41 5.02 -5.39 -8.06
C LEU A 41 5.92 -6.59 -7.83
N TRP A 42 6.03 -7.04 -6.59
CA TRP A 42 6.75 -8.25 -6.24
C TRP A 42 5.80 -9.44 -6.14
N LEU A 43 6.08 -10.46 -6.95
CA LEU A 43 5.39 -11.75 -6.95
C LEU A 43 6.08 -12.68 -5.97
N VAL A 44 5.60 -12.67 -4.72
CA VAL A 44 6.22 -13.40 -3.61
C VAL A 44 6.45 -14.89 -3.90
N LYS A 45 5.54 -15.54 -4.65
CA LYS A 45 5.64 -16.97 -4.96
C LYS A 45 6.70 -17.30 -6.02
N GLU A 46 6.96 -16.37 -6.93
CA GLU A 46 7.82 -16.59 -8.09
C GLU A 46 9.18 -15.90 -7.95
N ASP A 47 9.34 -15.11 -6.89
CA ASP A 47 10.51 -14.26 -6.65
C ASP A 47 10.86 -13.39 -7.87
N SER A 48 9.82 -12.79 -8.45
CA SER A 48 9.92 -11.94 -9.64
C SER A 48 9.32 -10.56 -9.36
N THR A 49 9.86 -9.55 -10.05
CA THR A 49 9.41 -8.16 -9.92
C THR A 49 8.97 -7.64 -11.28
N ILE A 50 7.80 -7.00 -11.32
CA ILE A 50 7.29 -6.27 -12.48
C ILE A 50 7.40 -4.78 -12.18
N ILE A 51 8.05 -4.03 -13.06
CA ILE A 51 8.11 -2.56 -13.00
C ILE A 51 7.02 -2.02 -13.92
N VAL A 52 6.24 -1.07 -13.42
CA VAL A 52 5.10 -0.49 -14.13
C VAL A 52 5.27 1.01 -14.20
N ASP A 53 5.24 1.54 -15.41
CA ASP A 53 5.36 2.98 -15.63
C ASP A 53 4.08 3.72 -15.21
N ALA A 54 4.23 5.01 -14.90
CA ALA A 54 3.14 5.86 -14.47
C ALA A 54 1.99 5.85 -15.50
N GLY A 55 0.79 5.52 -15.02
CA GLY A 55 -0.43 5.55 -15.83
C GLY A 55 -0.68 4.30 -16.67
N GLU A 56 0.25 3.34 -16.69
CA GLU A 56 0.09 2.10 -17.43
C GLU A 56 -0.90 1.13 -16.76
N ALA A 57 -1.54 0.32 -17.60
CA ALA A 57 -2.42 -0.75 -17.16
C ALA A 57 -1.81 -2.10 -17.55
N ILE A 58 -1.80 -3.04 -16.61
CA ILE A 58 -1.08 -4.31 -16.72
C ILE A 58 -2.01 -5.49 -16.54
N GLU A 59 -1.66 -6.63 -17.14
CA GLU A 59 -2.39 -7.88 -16.94
C GLU A 59 -1.81 -8.60 -15.73
N LEU A 60 -2.65 -8.85 -14.72
CA LEU A 60 -2.28 -9.56 -13.51
C LEU A 60 -3.07 -10.86 -13.41
N ALA A 61 -2.39 -11.93 -13.05
CA ALA A 61 -3.03 -13.18 -12.71
C ALA A 61 -3.64 -13.11 -11.30
N THR A 62 -4.56 -14.00 -11.00
CA THR A 62 -5.08 -14.14 -9.63
C THR A 62 -3.97 -14.58 -8.70
N ASN A 63 -3.47 -13.67 -7.86
CA ASN A 63 -2.39 -13.94 -6.91
C ASN A 63 -2.31 -12.86 -5.83
N TYR A 64 -1.42 -13.09 -4.88
CA TYR A 64 -0.96 -12.07 -3.92
C TYR A 64 0.25 -11.34 -4.50
N TYR A 65 0.22 -10.01 -4.44
CA TYR A 65 1.28 -9.12 -4.87
C TYR A 65 1.64 -8.16 -3.75
N GLN A 66 2.91 -7.83 -3.63
CA GLN A 66 3.33 -6.67 -2.85
C GLN A 66 3.66 -5.53 -3.81
N LEU A 67 2.88 -4.45 -3.75
CA LEU A 67 3.16 -3.24 -4.51
C LEU A 67 4.05 -2.33 -3.67
N GLN A 68 5.16 -1.89 -4.26
CA GLN A 68 6.05 -0.90 -3.70
C GLN A 68 6.12 0.31 -4.63
N LEU A 69 6.07 1.51 -4.07
CA LEU A 69 6.38 2.72 -4.81
C LEU A 69 7.27 3.63 -3.98
N TYR A 70 7.97 4.52 -4.68
CA TYR A 70 8.85 5.51 -4.08
C TYR A 70 8.38 6.91 -4.42
N MET A 71 8.30 7.79 -3.43
CA MET A 71 8.07 9.22 -3.63
C MET A 71 9.28 10.01 -3.18
N THR A 72 9.73 10.92 -4.03
CA THR A 72 10.72 11.93 -3.71
C THR A 72 10.03 13.22 -3.29
N SER A 73 10.47 13.78 -2.18
CA SER A 73 10.27 15.16 -1.76
C SER A 73 11.65 15.82 -1.68
N GLU A 74 11.72 17.16 -1.67
CA GLU A 74 12.97 17.94 -1.75
C GLU A 74 14.12 17.34 -0.91
N ASP A 75 13.85 16.91 0.32
CA ASP A 75 14.87 16.40 1.24
C ASP A 75 14.74 14.90 1.59
N PHE A 76 13.75 14.17 1.06
CA PHE A 76 13.55 12.76 1.45
C PHE A 76 12.92 11.88 0.37
N LEU A 77 13.36 10.62 0.33
CA LEU A 77 12.75 9.52 -0.40
C LEU A 77 11.90 8.69 0.56
N THR A 78 10.61 8.55 0.33
CA THR A 78 9.71 7.68 1.12
C THR A 78 9.23 6.53 0.25
N SER A 79 9.11 5.33 0.81
CA SER A 79 8.48 4.20 0.14
C SER A 79 7.13 3.87 0.77
N PHE A 80 6.21 3.39 -0.05
CA PHE A 80 4.94 2.81 0.39
C PHE A 80 4.88 1.36 -0.04
N TYR A 81 4.26 0.55 0.80
CA TYR A 81 4.03 -0.86 0.55
C TYR A 81 2.54 -1.14 0.68
N PHE A 82 1.99 -1.88 -0.28
CA PHE A 82 0.61 -2.32 -0.29
C PHE A 82 0.59 -3.81 -0.55
N ASP A 83 -0.15 -4.53 0.28
CA ASP A 83 -0.46 -5.93 0.04
C ASP A 83 -1.74 -6.00 -0.80
N ILE A 84 -1.63 -6.52 -2.01
CA ILE A 84 -2.72 -6.56 -2.99
C ILE A 84 -3.06 -8.01 -3.29
N ILE A 85 -4.34 -8.34 -3.19
CA ILE A 85 -4.88 -9.60 -3.67
C ILE A 85 -5.58 -9.28 -5.00
N ILE A 86 -5.26 -10.02 -6.05
CA ILE A 86 -5.97 -9.94 -7.33
C ILE A 86 -6.84 -11.17 -7.42
N ASP A 87 -8.15 -10.97 -7.52
CA ASP A 87 -9.15 -12.01 -7.78
C ASP A 87 -10.19 -11.50 -8.78
N GLN A 88 -11.24 -12.28 -9.03
CA GLN A 88 -12.28 -11.92 -10.01
C GLN A 88 -13.24 -10.81 -9.53
N GLU A 89 -13.17 -10.43 -8.26
CA GLU A 89 -14.11 -9.50 -7.61
C GLU A 89 -13.45 -8.15 -7.29
N GLN A 90 -12.13 -8.12 -7.07
CA GLN A 90 -11.44 -6.95 -6.55
C GLN A 90 -11.17 -5.88 -7.63
N LYS A 91 -11.84 -4.73 -7.47
CA LYS A 91 -11.72 -3.51 -8.28
C LYS A 91 -11.01 -2.38 -7.54
N ASN A 92 -10.00 -2.67 -6.72
CA ASN A 92 -9.25 -1.59 -6.09
C ASN A 92 -8.37 -0.93 -7.15
N ASP A 93 -8.86 0.19 -7.67
CA ASP A 93 -8.15 1.05 -8.60
C ASP A 93 -7.30 2.08 -7.85
N THR A 94 -7.72 2.54 -6.68
CA THR A 94 -7.09 3.67 -5.99
C THR A 94 -6.51 3.29 -4.63
N LEU A 95 -5.19 3.40 -4.49
CA LEU A 95 -4.44 3.13 -3.27
C LEU A 95 -4.17 4.43 -2.52
N TYR A 96 -4.32 4.41 -1.19
CA TYR A 96 -4.30 5.63 -0.38
C TYR A 96 -2.93 5.89 0.23
N LEU A 97 -2.29 7.00 -0.14
CA LEU A 97 -1.01 7.43 0.42
C LEU A 97 -1.24 8.26 1.68
N HIS A 98 -0.97 7.64 2.83
CA HIS A 98 -1.17 8.25 4.13
C HIS A 98 -0.32 9.52 4.37
N LYS A 99 -0.85 10.45 5.18
CA LYS A 99 -0.15 11.72 5.49
C LYS A 99 1.07 11.49 6.38
N THR A 100 0.93 10.61 7.36
CA THR A 100 1.96 10.22 8.32
C THR A 100 2.80 9.08 7.77
N ARG A 101 4.12 9.30 7.74
CA ARG A 101 5.09 8.42 7.09
C ARG A 101 6.29 8.27 8.02
N LEU A 102 6.69 7.03 8.30
CA LEU A 102 7.97 6.77 8.95
C LEU A 102 9.07 6.87 7.91
N TRP A 103 10.07 7.69 8.17
CA TRP A 103 11.25 7.81 7.33
C TRP A 103 12.50 7.64 8.18
N GLY A 104 13.52 7.03 7.62
CA GLY A 104 14.84 6.94 8.21
C GLY A 104 15.89 6.50 7.19
N PRO A 105 17.15 6.40 7.61
CA PRO A 105 18.24 6.02 6.72
C PRO A 105 18.11 4.56 6.26
N THR A 106 18.62 4.27 5.06
CA THR A 106 18.59 2.93 4.45
C THR A 106 19.85 2.10 4.72
N TYR A 107 20.83 2.65 5.44
CA TYR A 107 22.05 1.92 5.77
C TYR A 107 21.83 0.95 6.93
N LEU A 108 22.61 -0.13 6.94
CA LEU A 108 22.49 -1.18 7.93
C LEU A 108 22.76 -0.64 9.34
N HIS A 109 21.93 -1.04 10.30
CA HIS A 109 22.02 -0.61 11.70
C HIS A 109 21.89 0.91 11.91
N ALA A 110 21.13 1.59 11.05
CA ALA A 110 20.71 2.97 11.28
C ALA A 110 20.18 3.14 12.73
N PRO A 111 20.70 4.12 13.48
CA PRO A 111 20.22 4.40 14.83
C PRO A 111 18.73 4.73 14.83
N THR A 112 18.00 4.24 15.84
CA THR A 112 16.54 4.42 15.95
C THR A 112 16.14 5.88 16.03
N GLU A 113 16.99 6.74 16.59
CA GLU A 113 16.81 8.18 16.68
C GLU A 113 16.77 8.91 15.33
N GLU A 114 17.33 8.31 14.27
CA GLU A 114 17.30 8.87 12.91
C GLU A 114 15.99 8.57 12.19
N PHE A 115 15.19 7.63 12.71
CA PHE A 115 13.85 7.39 12.20
C PHE A 115 12.88 8.41 12.79
N LYS A 116 12.21 9.16 11.91
CA LYS A 116 11.24 10.20 12.28
C LYS A 116 9.93 10.00 11.52
N PHE A 117 8.84 10.36 12.17
CA PHE A 117 7.54 10.48 11.53
C PHE A 117 7.39 11.86 10.88
N TYR A 118 7.05 11.85 9.60
CA TYR A 118 6.73 13.02 8.81
C TYR A 118 5.25 13.04 8.47
N CYS A 119 4.62 14.19 8.65
CA CYS A 119 3.25 14.50 8.34
C CYS A 119 3.26 15.46 7.14
N CYS A 120 3.04 14.92 5.94
CA CYS A 120 3.10 15.68 4.69
C CYS A 120 4.40 16.45 4.47
N GLY A 121 5.52 15.73 4.61
CA GLY A 121 6.87 16.25 4.37
C GLY A 121 7.44 17.14 5.46
N LYS A 122 6.72 17.32 6.58
CA LYS A 122 7.22 18.02 7.77
C LYS A 122 7.25 17.08 8.95
N LEU A 123 8.15 17.29 9.90
CA LEU A 123 8.17 16.50 11.14
C LEU A 123 6.80 16.59 11.83
N CYS A 124 6.21 15.44 12.16
CA CYS A 124 4.97 15.40 12.91
C CYS A 124 5.17 16.06 14.29
N ASN A 125 4.23 16.90 14.70
CA ASN A 125 4.29 17.58 15.98
C ASN A 125 2.88 17.73 16.59
N GLY A 126 2.75 17.51 17.88
CA GLY A 126 1.47 17.53 18.59
C GLY A 126 0.66 16.23 18.42
N LEU A 127 -0.67 16.35 18.57
CA LEU A 127 -1.58 15.23 18.39
C LEU A 127 -1.89 15.07 16.89
N ILE A 128 -1.59 13.88 16.36
CA ILE A 128 -1.90 13.51 14.98
C ILE A 128 -3.00 12.45 15.03
N GLU A 129 -4.05 12.70 14.26
CA GLU A 129 -5.19 11.81 14.08
C GLU A 129 -5.54 11.79 12.60
N GLU A 130 -5.52 10.60 12.02
CA GLU A 130 -5.74 10.41 10.60
C GLU A 130 -6.90 9.48 10.37
N TYR A 131 -7.70 9.85 9.37
CA TYR A 131 -8.91 9.16 9.00
C TYR A 131 -8.68 8.40 7.69
N ASP A 132 -9.39 7.29 7.53
CA ASP A 132 -9.55 6.63 6.25
C ASP A 132 -10.54 7.39 5.34
N SER A 133 -10.81 6.86 4.15
CA SER A 133 -11.76 7.43 3.19
C SER A 133 -13.20 7.42 3.70
N ASN A 134 -13.54 6.58 4.69
CA ASN A 134 -14.87 6.49 5.28
C ASN A 134 -15.04 7.43 6.49
N GLY A 135 -14.02 8.22 6.83
CA GLY A 135 -14.03 9.13 7.96
C GLY A 135 -13.83 8.44 9.31
N VAL A 136 -13.37 7.18 9.32
CA VAL A 136 -13.04 6.43 10.53
C VAL A 136 -11.57 6.67 10.87
N VAL A 137 -11.28 6.89 12.16
CA VAL A 137 -9.89 7.07 12.62
C VAL A 137 -9.12 5.79 12.34
N ARG A 138 -8.10 5.84 11.49
CA ARG A 138 -7.19 4.72 11.21
C ARG A 138 -5.89 4.78 11.99
N PHE A 139 -5.47 5.98 12.41
CA PHE A 139 -4.19 6.19 13.08
C PHE A 139 -4.28 7.34 14.06
N LYS A 140 -3.66 7.17 15.22
CA LYS A 140 -3.57 8.20 16.25
C LYS A 140 -2.26 8.12 17.02
N GLY A 141 -1.60 9.26 17.20
CA GLY A 141 -0.34 9.37 17.94
C GLY A 141 -0.08 10.79 18.43
N ARG A 142 0.87 10.93 19.36
CA ARG A 142 1.39 12.25 19.76
C ARG A 142 2.88 12.30 19.48
N PHE A 143 3.34 13.39 18.90
CA PHE A 143 4.70 13.54 18.41
C PHE A 143 5.33 14.83 18.92
N GLU A 144 6.65 14.80 19.04
CA GLU A 144 7.50 15.97 19.23
C GLU A 144 8.67 15.84 18.25
N ASN A 145 8.76 16.76 17.29
CA ASN A 145 9.79 16.75 16.24
C ASN A 145 9.93 15.38 15.53
N GLY A 146 8.79 14.78 15.17
CA GLY A 146 8.72 13.49 14.48
C GLY A 146 8.94 12.27 15.38
N VAL A 147 9.17 12.45 16.68
CA VAL A 147 9.36 11.36 17.63
C VAL A 147 8.06 11.07 18.40
N PRO A 148 7.58 9.82 18.48
CA PRO A 148 6.42 9.48 19.30
C PRO A 148 6.67 9.75 20.79
N THR A 149 5.80 10.54 21.42
CA THR A 149 5.83 10.80 22.88
C THR A 149 4.81 9.94 23.64
N ARG A 150 3.96 9.21 22.92
CA ARG A 150 2.98 8.26 23.44
C ARG A 150 2.84 7.10 22.47
N ASN A 151 2.14 6.06 22.91
CA ASN A 151 1.81 4.91 22.07
C ASN A 151 1.09 5.34 20.79
N LEU A 152 1.50 4.74 19.67
CA LEU A 152 0.77 4.85 18.41
C LEU A 152 -0.33 3.79 18.38
N LYS A 153 -1.47 4.15 17.81
CA LYS A 153 -2.63 3.28 17.67
C LYS A 153 -3.07 3.26 16.22
N TYR A 154 -3.31 2.06 15.71
CA TYR A 154 -3.80 1.81 14.37
C TYR A 154 -5.12 1.06 14.46
N TYR A 155 -6.07 1.46 13.63
CA TYR A 155 -7.42 0.93 13.61
C TYR A 155 -7.77 0.47 12.20
N ASN A 156 -8.67 -0.52 12.09
CA ASN A 156 -9.23 -0.92 10.81
C ASN A 156 -10.37 0.02 10.36
N GLU A 157 -10.88 -0.22 9.17
CA GLU A 157 -12.00 0.52 8.55
C GLU A 157 -13.31 0.53 9.37
N PHE A 158 -13.44 -0.37 10.34
CA PHE A 158 -14.57 -0.42 11.27
C PHE A 158 -14.30 0.30 12.60
N GLY A 159 -13.12 0.92 12.75
CA GLY A 159 -12.71 1.66 13.94
C GLY A 159 -12.19 0.77 15.09
N ASN A 160 -11.98 -0.52 14.84
CA ASN A 160 -11.43 -1.43 15.84
C ASN A 160 -9.91 -1.31 15.89
N LEU A 161 -9.34 -1.24 17.10
CA LEU A 161 -7.89 -1.20 17.31
C LEU A 161 -7.27 -2.52 16.83
N ILE A 162 -6.38 -2.44 15.83
CA ILE A 162 -5.68 -3.61 15.27
C ILE A 162 -4.21 -3.68 15.69
N GLN A 163 -3.59 -2.53 15.97
CA GLN A 163 -2.19 -2.48 16.37
C GLN A 163 -1.95 -1.34 17.35
N LYS A 164 -1.07 -1.60 18.31
CA LYS A 164 -0.60 -0.62 19.27
C LYS A 164 0.91 -0.74 19.39
N GLU A 165 1.60 0.33 19.03
CA GLU A 165 3.04 0.43 19.17
C GLU A 165 3.37 1.23 20.41
N VAL A 166 4.24 0.68 21.25
CA VAL A 166 4.65 1.29 22.50
C VAL A 166 6.07 1.81 22.34
N TYR A 167 6.26 3.11 22.57
CA TYR A 167 7.56 3.75 22.48
C TYR A 167 8.10 4.08 23.88
N ASP A 168 9.42 4.09 24.05
CA ASP A 168 10.06 4.67 25.22
C ASP A 168 10.16 6.20 25.11
N ASP A 169 10.63 6.85 26.18
CA ASP A 169 10.75 8.32 26.25
C ASP A 169 11.80 8.88 25.26
N LYS A 170 12.59 8.01 24.65
CA LYS A 170 13.57 8.37 23.62
C LYS A 170 13.05 8.11 22.20
N GLY A 171 11.82 7.62 22.05
CA GLY A 171 11.23 7.32 20.76
C GLY A 171 11.61 5.96 20.18
N ASN A 172 12.12 5.03 21.00
CA ASN A 172 12.43 3.67 20.53
C ASN A 172 11.23 2.76 20.69
N LEU A 173 10.91 1.99 19.65
CA LEU A 173 9.84 1.00 19.69
C LEU A 173 10.19 -0.11 20.69
N LYS A 174 9.39 -0.23 21.75
CA LYS A 174 9.48 -1.35 22.70
C LYS A 174 8.93 -2.59 22.03
N ARG A 175 9.80 -3.56 21.77
CA ARG A 175 9.36 -4.93 21.45
C ARG A 175 8.72 -5.52 22.71
N ILE A 176 7.40 -5.70 22.65
CA ILE A 176 6.67 -6.47 23.65
C ILE A 176 7.08 -7.93 23.42
N LYS A 177 7.74 -8.53 24.42
CA LYS A 177 8.10 -9.96 24.43
C LYS A 177 6.89 -10.81 24.78
#